data_AF-A0A3D3K4X3-F1
#
_entry.id   AF-A0A3D3K4X3-F1
#
_cell.length_a   1.000
_cell.length_b   1.000
_cell.length_c   1.000
_cell.angle_alpha   90.00
_cell.angle_beta   90.00
_cell.angle_gamma   90.00
#
_symmetry.space_group_name_H-M   'P 1'
#
loop_
_entity.id
_entity.type
_entity.pdbx_description
1 polymer ?
#
loop_
_entity_poly.entity_id
_entity_poly.type
_entity_poly.pdbx_seq_one_letter_code
_entity_poly.pdbx_strand_id
1 'polypeptide(L)'
;MTATIACFLRALQTPRDSLRTLFEATAATDPYGMPRVVRTTRFAEAEIAWRGARWLLSLPLSAAAMSRIERTVPALERLNASWLAPCRILRDELLWRDDAGTERSGDLLLERLPAGTDFAEALLRERAERLHAALDRLERELAEAGFAHNNLKAQNLRWTGERFVPLRCRDASLGAVASGDRAAFEALRRC
;
A
#
# COMPACT_ATOMS: atom_id res chain seq x y z
N MET A 1 22.24 2.81 9.48
CA MET A 1 21.98 3.52 8.20
C MET A 1 20.66 3.01 7.64
N THR A 2 19.76 3.88 7.22
CA THR A 2 18.47 3.48 6.64
C THR A 2 18.65 3.23 5.14
N ALA A 3 17.93 2.25 4.58
CA ALA A 3 17.91 2.04 3.14
C ALA A 3 17.46 3.31 2.39
N THR A 4 18.08 3.56 1.25
CA THR A 4 17.77 4.71 0.40
C THR A 4 16.87 4.32 -0.75
N ILE A 5 16.31 5.33 -1.45
CA ILE A 5 15.56 5.09 -2.69
C ILE A 5 16.46 4.44 -3.76
N ALA A 6 17.76 4.72 -3.78
CA ALA A 6 18.69 4.08 -4.70
C ALA A 6 18.87 2.58 -4.38
N CYS A 7 18.91 2.20 -3.09
CA CYS A 7 18.88 0.79 -2.68
C CYS A 7 17.59 0.11 -3.17
N PHE A 8 16.46 0.78 -3.04
CA PHE A 8 15.17 0.24 -3.48
C PHE A 8 15.07 0.06 -4.99
N LEU A 9 15.49 1.07 -5.77
CA LEU A 9 15.52 0.99 -7.23
C LEU A 9 16.41 -0.15 -7.71
N ARG A 10 17.61 -0.30 -7.13
CA ARG A 10 18.50 -1.43 -7.42
C ARG A 10 17.80 -2.76 -7.12
N ALA A 11 17.16 -2.88 -5.97
CA ALA A 11 16.47 -4.13 -5.62
C ALA A 11 15.30 -4.47 -6.54
N LEU A 12 14.63 -3.48 -7.12
CA LEU A 12 13.59 -3.69 -8.13
C LEU A 12 14.17 -4.08 -9.50
N GLN A 13 15.39 -3.68 -9.82
CA GLN A 13 16.10 -4.03 -11.06
C GLN A 13 16.77 -5.40 -10.98
N THR A 14 17.37 -5.73 -9.83
CA THR A 14 18.04 -7.00 -9.54
C THR A 14 17.47 -7.67 -8.28
N PRO A 15 16.20 -8.13 -8.31
CA PRO A 15 15.55 -8.76 -7.16
C PRO A 15 16.32 -9.94 -6.58
N ARG A 16 16.95 -10.76 -7.43
CA ARG A 16 17.72 -11.94 -7.00
C ARG A 16 18.90 -11.62 -6.09
N ASP A 17 19.46 -10.42 -6.23
CA ASP A 17 20.67 -10.02 -5.50
C ASP A 17 20.34 -9.20 -4.24
N SER A 18 19.12 -8.69 -4.14
CA SER A 18 18.78 -7.66 -3.15
C SER A 18 17.47 -7.91 -2.39
N LEU A 19 16.68 -8.92 -2.79
CA LEU A 19 15.43 -9.28 -2.12
C LEU A 19 15.47 -10.73 -1.65
N ARG A 20 15.22 -10.97 -0.37
CA ARG A 20 15.31 -12.30 0.24
C ARG A 20 14.17 -13.23 -0.18
N THR A 21 12.94 -12.75 -0.13
CA THR A 21 11.72 -13.54 -0.41
C THR A 21 11.18 -13.22 -1.81
N LEU A 22 11.29 -11.97 -2.21
CA LEU A 22 10.77 -11.42 -3.46
C LEU A 22 11.79 -11.52 -4.61
N PHE A 23 12.75 -12.45 -4.53
CA PHE A 23 13.82 -12.62 -5.52
C PHE A 23 13.31 -12.93 -6.95
N GLU A 24 12.07 -13.37 -7.11
CA GLU A 24 11.41 -13.60 -8.41
C GLU A 24 10.35 -12.54 -8.74
N ALA A 25 10.21 -11.50 -7.92
CA ALA A 25 9.28 -10.42 -8.20
C ALA A 25 9.71 -9.63 -9.43
N THR A 26 8.75 -9.15 -10.21
CA THR A 26 9.00 -8.26 -11.34
C THR A 26 8.35 -6.92 -11.07
N ALA A 27 9.11 -5.83 -11.11
CA ALA A 27 8.58 -4.48 -10.93
C ALA A 27 7.81 -4.01 -12.16
N ALA A 28 6.75 -3.24 -11.96
CA ALA A 28 6.14 -2.50 -13.05
C ALA A 28 7.12 -1.43 -13.55
N THR A 29 7.33 -1.38 -14.86
CA THR A 29 8.31 -0.48 -15.49
C THR A 29 7.66 0.64 -16.29
N ASP A 30 8.40 1.72 -16.49
CA ASP A 30 8.10 2.72 -17.49
C ASP A 30 8.39 2.19 -18.91
N PRO A 31 8.11 2.96 -19.98
CA PRO A 31 8.40 2.56 -21.35
C PRO A 31 9.89 2.29 -21.65
N TYR A 32 10.80 2.74 -20.78
CA TYR A 32 12.24 2.53 -20.91
C TYR A 32 12.76 1.33 -20.10
N GLY A 33 11.85 0.57 -19.48
CA GLY A 33 12.21 -0.60 -18.66
C GLY A 33 12.69 -0.24 -17.25
N MET A 34 12.56 1.02 -16.81
CA MET A 34 12.95 1.43 -15.47
C MET A 34 11.81 1.18 -14.47
N PRO A 35 12.07 0.63 -13.27
CA PRO A 35 11.03 0.44 -12.26
C PRO A 35 10.32 1.75 -11.91
N ARG A 36 9.00 1.73 -11.94
CA ARG A 36 8.18 2.88 -11.54
C ARG A 36 8.15 2.97 -10.03
N VAL A 37 8.85 3.96 -9.48
CA VAL A 37 8.84 4.26 -8.04
C VAL A 37 8.14 5.58 -7.79
N VAL A 38 7.14 5.55 -6.91
CA VAL A 38 6.46 6.75 -6.40
C VAL A 38 7.01 7.07 -5.03
N ARG A 39 7.56 8.28 -4.89
CA ARG A 39 8.01 8.79 -3.59
C ARG A 39 6.89 9.57 -2.91
N THR A 40 6.64 9.23 -1.66
CA THR A 40 5.84 10.02 -0.71
C THR A 40 6.75 10.58 0.38
N THR A 41 6.19 11.37 1.31
CA THR A 41 6.95 11.91 2.45
C THR A 41 7.59 10.82 3.31
N ARG A 42 6.94 9.65 3.46
CA ARG A 42 7.35 8.60 4.40
C ARG A 42 7.78 7.29 3.75
N PHE A 43 7.42 7.07 2.48
CA PHE A 43 7.66 5.81 1.77
C PHE A 43 8.08 6.04 0.33
N ALA A 44 8.89 5.13 -0.21
CA ALA A 44 9.01 4.90 -1.64
C ALA A 44 8.25 3.63 -2.01
N GLU A 45 7.44 3.68 -3.06
CA GLU A 45 6.52 2.60 -3.42
C GLU A 45 6.72 2.15 -4.85
N ALA A 46 6.60 0.85 -5.09
CA ALA A 46 6.58 0.29 -6.43
C ALA A 46 5.51 -0.80 -6.51
N GLU A 47 4.87 -0.89 -7.66
CA GLU A 47 4.05 -2.06 -7.97
C GLU A 47 4.92 -3.21 -8.47
N ILE A 48 4.65 -4.41 -7.99
CA ILE A 48 5.34 -5.63 -8.39
C ILE A 48 4.35 -6.74 -8.74
N ALA A 49 4.73 -7.60 -9.67
CA ALA A 49 4.11 -8.89 -9.89
C ALA A 49 4.92 -9.97 -9.17
N TRP A 50 4.25 -10.78 -8.35
CA TRP A 50 4.90 -11.89 -7.63
C TRP A 50 3.88 -13.00 -7.35
N ARG A 51 4.25 -14.24 -7.66
CA ARG A 51 3.41 -15.45 -7.52
C ARG A 51 1.99 -15.30 -8.12
N GLY A 52 1.91 -14.79 -9.34
CA GLY A 52 0.65 -14.62 -10.07
C GLY A 52 -0.26 -13.49 -9.54
N ALA A 53 0.25 -12.63 -8.66
CA ALA A 53 -0.50 -11.55 -8.03
C ALA A 53 0.22 -10.20 -8.16
N ARG A 54 -0.55 -9.11 -8.14
CA ARG A 54 -0.02 -7.74 -8.07
C ARG A 54 0.06 -7.29 -6.61
N TRP A 55 1.14 -6.59 -6.28
CA TRP A 55 1.42 -6.11 -4.93
C TRP A 55 1.99 -4.70 -4.98
N LEU A 56 1.73 -3.93 -3.94
CA LEU A 56 2.40 -2.67 -3.65
C LEU A 56 3.52 -2.96 -2.65
N LEU A 57 4.76 -2.80 -3.08
CA LEU A 57 5.94 -2.89 -2.23
C LEU A 57 6.33 -1.49 -1.77
N SER A 58 6.44 -1.29 -0.47
CA SER A 58 6.77 0.01 0.12
C SER A 58 8.03 -0.07 0.98
N LEU A 59 9.03 0.75 0.66
CA LEU A 59 10.19 1.02 1.49
C LEU A 59 9.89 2.17 2.46
N PRO A 60 9.96 1.97 3.79
CA PRO A 60 9.96 3.06 4.75
C PRO A 60 11.22 3.92 4.61
N LEU A 61 11.06 5.25 4.51
CA LEU A 61 12.17 6.19 4.35
C LEU A 61 12.71 6.75 5.68
N SER A 62 12.11 6.36 6.80
CA SER A 62 12.52 6.80 8.14
C SER A 62 12.14 5.79 9.22
N ALA A 63 12.83 5.84 10.37
CA ALA A 63 12.50 5.00 11.52
C ALA A 63 11.06 5.24 12.02
N ALA A 64 10.58 6.49 11.98
CA ALA A 64 9.20 6.81 12.35
C ALA A 64 8.16 6.18 11.39
N ALA A 65 8.47 6.09 10.10
CA ALA A 65 7.64 5.36 9.14
C ALA A 65 7.62 3.86 9.44
N MET A 66 8.77 3.30 9.84
CA MET A 66 8.89 1.90 10.25
C MET A 66 8.05 1.60 11.51
N SER A 67 8.27 2.33 12.61
CA SER A 67 7.54 2.13 13.87
C SER A 67 6.02 2.32 13.71
N ARG A 68 5.58 3.04 12.69
CA ARG A 68 4.15 3.15 12.36
C ARG A 68 3.62 1.87 11.73
N ILE A 69 4.31 1.29 10.75
CA ILE A 69 3.85 0.03 10.14
C ILE A 69 3.92 -1.13 11.13
N GLU A 70 4.92 -1.17 12.02
CA GLU A 70 5.06 -2.21 13.05
C GLU A 70 3.89 -2.23 14.03
N ARG A 71 3.31 -1.06 14.34
CA ARG A 71 2.12 -0.97 15.19
C ARG A 71 0.84 -1.29 14.43
N THR A 72 0.75 -0.84 13.18
CA THR A 72 -0.52 -0.84 12.42
C THR A 72 -0.77 -2.18 11.74
N VAL A 73 0.23 -2.75 11.05
CA VAL A 73 0.06 -3.96 10.24
C VAL A 73 -0.45 -5.17 11.04
N PRO A 74 0.07 -5.48 12.25
CA PRO A 74 -0.48 -6.58 13.04
C PRO A 74 -1.94 -6.36 13.45
N ALA A 75 -2.37 -5.11 13.62
CA ALA A 75 -3.76 -4.78 13.92
C ALA A 75 -4.66 -4.98 12.69
N LEU A 76 -4.15 -4.62 11.50
CA LEU A 76 -4.82 -4.87 10.22
C LEU A 76 -5.00 -6.37 9.96
N GLU A 77 -3.96 -7.18 10.20
CA GLU A 77 -4.03 -8.64 10.04
C GLU A 77 -5.09 -9.27 10.95
N ARG A 78 -5.27 -8.76 12.17
CA ARG A 78 -6.29 -9.24 13.12
C ARG A 78 -7.72 -8.89 12.74
N LEU A 79 -7.95 -7.82 11.97
CA LEU A 79 -9.31 -7.44 11.56
C LEU A 79 -9.95 -8.48 10.64
N ASN A 80 -9.14 -9.19 9.84
CA ASN A 80 -9.59 -10.22 8.89
C ASN A 80 -10.83 -9.79 8.07
N ALA A 81 -10.84 -8.54 7.62
CA ALA A 81 -12.00 -7.94 6.98
C ALA A 81 -11.96 -8.11 5.46
N SER A 82 -13.09 -8.49 4.86
CA SER A 82 -13.19 -8.72 3.40
C SER A 82 -12.99 -7.47 2.54
N TRP A 83 -13.15 -6.28 3.11
CA TRP A 83 -12.84 -5.00 2.46
C TRP A 83 -11.37 -4.62 2.54
N LEU A 84 -10.55 -5.30 3.35
CA LEU A 84 -9.17 -4.94 3.56
C LEU A 84 -8.25 -5.83 2.71
N ALA A 85 -7.34 -5.21 1.97
CA ALA A 85 -6.33 -5.95 1.24
C ALA A 85 -5.32 -6.57 2.22
N PRO A 86 -4.92 -7.85 2.03
CA PRO A 86 -3.86 -8.45 2.84
C PRO A 86 -2.57 -7.63 2.75
N CYS A 87 -1.98 -7.31 3.90
CA CYS A 87 -0.68 -6.67 3.98
C CYS A 87 0.17 -7.31 5.07
N ARG A 88 1.49 -7.29 4.90
CA ARG A 88 2.45 -7.86 5.85
C ARG A 88 3.80 -7.15 5.78
N ILE A 89 4.52 -7.19 6.90
CA ILE A 89 5.91 -6.72 6.96
C ILE A 89 6.83 -7.87 6.55
N LEU A 90 7.66 -7.64 5.53
CA LEU A 90 8.74 -8.53 5.14
C LEU A 90 10.01 -8.09 5.89
N ARG A 91 10.38 -8.88 6.90
CA ARG A 91 11.56 -8.62 7.74
C ARG A 91 12.85 -8.92 6.99
N ASP A 92 13.85 -8.06 7.13
CA ASP A 92 15.18 -8.20 6.50
C ASP A 92 15.10 -8.49 5.00
N GLU A 93 14.08 -7.93 4.33
CA GLU A 93 13.77 -8.28 2.96
C GLU A 93 14.71 -7.60 1.97
N LEU A 94 14.98 -6.31 2.18
CA LEU A 94 15.89 -5.53 1.35
C LEU A 94 17.32 -5.71 1.85
N LEU A 95 18.19 -6.22 0.99
CA LEU A 95 19.62 -6.40 1.24
C LEU A 95 20.42 -5.38 0.43
N TRP A 96 21.40 -4.74 1.06
CA TRP A 96 22.33 -3.86 0.36
C TRP A 96 23.69 -3.81 1.08
N ARG A 97 24.71 -3.28 0.39
CA ARG A 97 26.00 -2.96 1.00
C ARG A 97 26.12 -1.46 1.20
N ASP A 98 26.55 -1.05 2.38
CA ASP A 98 26.86 0.34 2.66
C ASP A 98 28.22 0.75 2.07
N ASP A 99 28.58 2.03 2.20
CA ASP A 99 29.82 2.57 1.64
C ASP A 99 31.08 1.94 2.27
N ALA A 100 30.97 1.35 3.47
CA ALA A 100 32.03 0.59 4.11
C ALA A 100 32.08 -0.88 3.66
N GLY A 101 31.24 -1.27 2.70
CA GLY A 101 31.12 -2.64 2.21
C GLY A 101 30.41 -3.59 3.17
N THR A 102 29.81 -3.08 4.26
CA THR A 102 29.10 -3.89 5.24
C THR A 102 27.72 -4.26 4.70
N GLU A 103 27.35 -5.53 4.82
CA GLU A 103 26.01 -5.98 4.47
C GLU A 103 24.98 -5.45 5.48
N ARG A 104 23.89 -4.91 4.93
CA ARG A 104 22.78 -4.34 5.65
C ARG A 104 21.48 -4.94 5.15
N SER A 105 20.53 -5.07 6.06
CA SER A 105 19.16 -5.49 5.78
C SER A 105 18.16 -4.44 6.25
N GLY A 106 16.96 -4.48 5.68
CA GLY A 106 15.88 -3.58 6.01
C GLY A 106 14.53 -4.15 5.65
N ASP A 107 13.52 -3.71 6.39
CA ASP A 107 12.17 -4.23 6.25
C ASP A 107 11.40 -3.52 5.14
N LEU A 108 10.54 -4.28 4.46
CA LEU A 108 9.62 -3.76 3.46
C LEU A 108 8.18 -4.06 3.87
N LEU A 109 7.25 -3.20 3.48
CA LEU A 109 5.82 -3.47 3.59
C LEU A 109 5.33 -4.01 2.25
N LEU A 110 4.68 -5.17 2.28
CA LEU A 110 4.02 -5.77 1.12
C LEU A 110 2.51 -5.71 1.32
N GLU A 111 1.81 -5.03 0.42
CA GLU A 111 0.35 -4.93 0.41
C GLU A 111 -0.21 -5.49 -0.90
N ARG A 112 -1.27 -6.30 -0.81
CA ARG A 112 -1.90 -6.89 -1.99
C ARG A 112 -2.62 -5.80 -2.78
N LEU A 113 -2.38 -5.76 -4.09
CA LEU A 113 -3.22 -4.96 -4.99
C LEU A 113 -4.31 -5.87 -5.56
N PRO A 114 -5.60 -5.67 -5.19
CA PRO A 114 -6.68 -6.48 -5.73
C PRO A 114 -6.82 -6.28 -7.25
N ALA A 115 -7.54 -7.17 -7.93
CA ALA A 115 -7.92 -6.92 -9.32
C ALA A 115 -8.88 -5.71 -9.41
N GLY A 116 -8.98 -5.10 -10.59
CA GLY A 116 -9.85 -3.96 -10.86
C GLY A 116 -9.10 -2.70 -11.30
N THR A 117 -9.73 -1.55 -11.10
CA THR A 117 -9.31 -0.26 -11.64
C THR A 117 -9.05 0.75 -10.52
N ASP A 118 -8.32 1.82 -10.83
CA ASP A 118 -8.26 2.95 -9.91
C ASP A 118 -9.59 3.71 -9.89
N PHE A 119 -9.71 4.64 -8.93
CA PHE A 119 -10.92 5.43 -8.74
C PHE A 119 -11.24 6.30 -9.96
N ALA A 120 -10.24 6.89 -10.62
CA ALA A 120 -10.47 7.78 -11.76
C ALA A 120 -10.99 7.01 -12.97
N GLU A 121 -10.44 5.82 -13.22
CA GLU A 121 -10.92 4.93 -14.27
C GLU A 121 -12.33 4.37 -13.96
N ALA A 122 -12.66 4.15 -12.68
CA ALA A 122 -14.01 3.79 -12.27
C ALA A 122 -15.03 4.90 -12.55
N LEU A 123 -14.69 6.17 -12.25
CA LEU A 123 -15.56 7.32 -12.55
C LEU A 123 -15.93 7.42 -14.05
N LEU A 124 -15.02 7.00 -14.93
CA LEU A 124 -15.23 7.05 -16.38
C LEU A 124 -16.10 5.91 -16.93
N ARG A 125 -16.29 4.83 -16.16
CA ARG A 125 -16.92 3.58 -16.65
C ARG A 125 -18.18 3.20 -15.89
N GLU A 126 -18.24 3.53 -14.62
CA GLU A 126 -19.33 3.13 -13.72
C GLU A 126 -20.35 4.25 -13.57
N ARG A 127 -21.57 3.87 -13.25
CA ARG A 127 -22.61 4.83 -12.89
C ARG A 127 -22.30 5.47 -11.54
N ALA A 128 -22.47 6.79 -11.43
CA ALA A 128 -22.24 7.53 -10.19
C ALA A 128 -23.01 6.93 -8.99
N GLU A 129 -24.26 6.50 -9.18
CA GLU A 129 -25.06 5.93 -8.10
C GLU A 129 -24.46 4.63 -7.54
N ARG A 130 -23.83 3.83 -8.42
CA ARG A 130 -23.15 2.58 -8.03
C ARG A 130 -21.91 2.86 -7.21
N LEU A 131 -21.12 3.87 -7.61
CA LEU A 131 -19.91 4.27 -6.88
C LEU A 131 -20.27 4.90 -5.51
N HIS A 132 -21.31 5.73 -5.45
CA HIS A 132 -21.80 6.29 -4.19
C HIS A 132 -22.29 5.20 -3.23
N ALA A 133 -23.09 4.26 -3.71
CA ALA A 133 -23.56 3.14 -2.89
C ALA A 133 -22.38 2.29 -2.35
N ALA A 134 -21.32 2.11 -3.15
CA ALA A 134 -20.12 1.42 -2.72
C ALA A 134 -19.29 2.22 -1.70
N LEU A 135 -19.22 3.54 -1.82
CA LEU A 135 -18.61 4.41 -0.82
C LEU A 135 -19.40 4.39 0.49
N ASP A 136 -20.73 4.46 0.44
CA ASP A 136 -21.60 4.36 1.62
C ASP A 136 -21.43 3.02 2.32
N ARG A 137 -21.31 1.94 1.54
CA ARG A 137 -21.01 0.60 2.07
C ARG A 137 -19.66 0.59 2.77
N LEU A 138 -18.60 1.09 2.12
CA LEU A 138 -17.28 1.13 2.72
C LEU A 138 -17.28 1.97 4.01
N GLU A 139 -17.90 3.15 4.02
CA GLU A 139 -17.97 4.00 5.20
C GLU A 139 -18.63 3.28 6.40
N ARG A 140 -19.74 2.56 6.16
CA ARG A 140 -20.38 1.74 7.22
C ARG A 140 -19.46 0.63 7.71
N GLU A 141 -18.83 -0.11 6.79
CA GLU A 141 -17.94 -1.23 7.14
C GLU A 141 -16.70 -0.76 7.94
N LEU A 142 -16.16 0.42 7.63
CA LEU A 142 -15.09 1.03 8.41
C LEU A 142 -15.58 1.47 9.80
N ALA A 143 -16.76 2.10 9.87
CA ALA A 143 -17.34 2.54 11.14
C ALA A 143 -17.66 1.36 12.08
N GLU A 144 -18.26 0.29 11.57
CA GLU A 144 -18.55 -0.94 12.31
C GLU A 144 -17.29 -1.62 12.85
N ALA A 145 -16.18 -1.56 12.09
CA ALA A 145 -14.89 -2.07 12.52
C ALA A 145 -14.15 -1.13 13.50
N GLY A 146 -14.70 0.05 13.80
CA GLY A 146 -13.99 1.09 14.55
C GLY A 146 -12.68 1.48 13.86
N PHE A 147 -12.70 1.63 12.54
CA PHE A 147 -11.53 1.86 11.70
C PHE A 147 -11.56 3.26 11.09
N ALA A 148 -10.43 3.96 11.14
CA ALA A 148 -10.21 5.19 10.39
C ALA A 148 -8.92 5.06 9.59
N HIS A 149 -8.98 5.25 8.28
CA HIS A 149 -7.87 5.21 7.35
C HIS A 149 -6.88 6.36 7.56
N ASN A 150 -7.37 7.56 7.93
CA ASN A 150 -6.59 8.79 8.16
C ASN A 150 -5.81 9.31 6.94
N ASN A 151 -6.05 8.74 5.76
CA ASN A 151 -5.44 9.15 4.49
C ASN A 151 -6.34 8.72 3.33
N LEU A 152 -7.66 8.75 3.55
CA LEU A 152 -8.63 8.32 2.56
C LEU A 152 -8.71 9.37 1.44
N LYS A 153 -8.52 8.92 0.21
CA LYS A 153 -8.59 9.71 -1.03
C LYS A 153 -8.66 8.79 -2.23
N ALA A 154 -9.04 9.33 -3.39
CA ALA A 154 -9.26 8.54 -4.61
C ALA A 154 -8.08 7.62 -4.97
N GLN A 155 -6.85 8.11 -4.83
CA GLN A 155 -5.61 7.36 -5.12
C GLN A 155 -5.34 6.17 -4.18
N ASN A 156 -6.00 6.17 -3.02
CA ASN A 156 -5.90 5.13 -2.00
C ASN A 156 -7.13 4.22 -2.01
N LEU A 157 -7.96 4.31 -3.05
CA LEU A 157 -9.09 3.42 -3.26
C LEU A 157 -8.90 2.66 -4.57
N ARG A 158 -9.31 1.40 -4.53
CA ARG A 158 -9.34 0.53 -5.70
C ARG A 158 -10.74 -0.02 -5.90
N TRP A 159 -11.26 0.14 -7.11
CA TRP A 159 -12.55 -0.39 -7.50
C TRP A 159 -12.39 -1.81 -8.02
N THR A 160 -13.05 -2.79 -7.40
CA THR A 160 -12.93 -4.21 -7.81
C THR A 160 -13.97 -4.63 -8.84
N GLY A 161 -14.83 -3.71 -9.31
CA GLY A 161 -16.05 -4.03 -10.05
C GLY A 161 -17.29 -4.16 -9.15
N GLU A 162 -17.10 -4.35 -7.85
CA GLU A 162 -18.21 -4.57 -6.88
C GLU A 162 -18.12 -3.66 -5.66
N ARG A 163 -16.92 -3.39 -5.17
CA ARG A 163 -16.68 -2.57 -3.98
C ARG A 163 -15.41 -1.76 -4.10
N PHE A 164 -15.29 -0.77 -3.21
CA PHE A 164 -14.02 -0.12 -2.95
C PHE A 164 -13.21 -0.89 -1.91
N VAL A 165 -11.94 -1.07 -2.19
CA VAL A 165 -10.93 -1.59 -1.27
C VAL A 165 -9.95 -0.45 -0.94
N PRO A 166 -9.83 -0.04 0.33
CA PRO A 166 -8.78 0.89 0.74
C PRO A 166 -7.40 0.27 0.61
N LEU A 167 -6.45 1.10 0.18
CA LEU A 167 -5.03 0.78 0.03
C LEU A 167 -4.20 1.72 0.90
N ARG A 168 -2.99 1.29 1.28
CA ARG A 168 -2.06 2.06 2.10
C ARG A 168 -2.64 2.36 3.49
N CYS A 169 -3.29 1.37 4.10
CA CYS A 169 -3.89 1.46 5.44
C CYS A 169 -2.86 1.58 6.59
N ARG A 170 -1.57 1.76 6.30
CA ARG A 170 -0.49 1.98 7.28
C ARG A 170 -0.65 3.23 8.16
N ASP A 171 -1.53 4.14 7.79
CA ASP A 171 -1.85 5.33 8.60
C ASP A 171 -3.09 5.15 9.46
N ALA A 172 -3.73 3.98 9.40
CA ALA A 172 -5.00 3.75 10.04
C ALA A 172 -4.93 3.73 11.57
N SER A 173 -6.04 4.14 12.18
CA SER A 173 -6.34 4.01 13.60
C SER A 173 -7.46 2.99 13.79
N LEU A 174 -7.41 2.23 14.89
CA LEU A 174 -8.44 1.24 15.25
C LEU A 174 -8.98 1.52 16.66
N GLY A 175 -10.25 1.18 16.89
CA GLY A 175 -10.93 1.30 18.19
C GLY A 175 -11.43 2.71 18.48
N ALA A 176 -11.56 3.07 19.77
CA ALA A 176 -12.17 4.33 20.22
C ALA A 176 -11.45 5.61 19.73
N VAL A 177 -10.21 5.49 19.25
CA VAL A 177 -9.42 6.58 18.67
C VAL A 177 -9.65 6.77 17.16
N ALA A 178 -10.41 5.88 16.53
CA ALA A 178 -10.74 5.96 15.12
C ALA A 178 -11.81 7.04 14.87
N SER A 179 -11.35 8.23 14.48
CA SER A 179 -12.19 9.28 13.93
C SER A 179 -11.37 10.02 12.88
N GLY A 180 -11.91 10.24 11.67
CA GLY A 180 -11.14 11.01 10.69
C GLY A 180 -11.65 11.03 9.26
N ASP A 181 -12.35 10.00 8.78
CA ASP A 181 -12.55 9.86 7.33
C ASP A 181 -13.85 10.50 6.80
N ARG A 182 -14.75 11.00 7.65
CA ARG A 182 -16.06 11.52 7.21
C ARG A 182 -15.93 12.61 6.13
N ALA A 183 -15.08 13.61 6.36
CA ALA A 183 -14.84 14.67 5.38
C ALA A 183 -14.22 14.15 4.07
N ALA A 184 -13.41 13.09 4.15
CA ALA A 184 -12.83 12.44 2.99
C ALA A 184 -13.89 11.68 2.18
N PHE A 185 -14.80 10.95 2.83
CA PHE A 185 -15.94 10.32 2.15
C PHE A 185 -16.85 11.36 1.47
N GLU A 186 -17.16 12.47 2.15
CA GLU A 186 -17.91 13.57 1.54
C GLU A 186 -17.18 14.15 0.31
N ALA A 187 -15.86 14.29 0.34
CA ALA A 187 -15.09 14.74 -0.81
C ALA A 187 -15.14 13.73 -1.97
N LEU A 188 -15.04 12.44 -1.69
CA LEU A 188 -15.11 11.38 -2.71
C LEU A 188 -16.47 11.31 -3.40
N ARG A 189 -17.56 11.59 -2.68
CA ARG A 189 -18.92 11.66 -3.25
C ARG A 189 -19.18 12.89 -4.13
N ARG A 190 -18.26 13.86 -4.13
CA ARG A 190 -18.35 15.06 -4.98
C ARG A 190 -17.53 14.94 -6.27
N CYS A 191 -16.79 13.85 -6.45
CA CYS A 191 -15.99 13.59 -7.64
C CYS A 191 -16.84 13.18 -8.83
#